data_AF-A0A957ENK6-F1
#
_entry.id   AF-A0A957ENK6-F1
#
_cell.length_a   1.000
_cell.length_b   1.000
_cell.length_c   1.000
_cell.angle_alpha   90.00
_cell.angle_beta   90.00
_cell.angle_gamma   90.00
#
_symmetry.space_group_name_H-M   'P 1'
#
loop_
_entity.id
_entity.type
_entity.pdbx_description
1 polymer ?
#
loop_
_entity_poly.entity_id
_entity_poly.type
_entity_poly.pdbx_seq_one_letter_code
_entity_poly.pdbx_strand_id
1 'polypeptide(L)'
;MPQLRDQINPQDQVTSGSQESNDQLKTMIDATPWPWSQARWVKKKEGLEAAIKETIVSVQDAVATRQKAIEDILALQEEASSQRSKIEKQQQEKLSGLQKAEDEARAELSRLQKEKIAAVNMGKTNLVKQLDIKIAIQKTLIAQKKQLKTLIKTVTGAAYDYYLLEEGSQGELAQRLFDLDNQTQRIIDCETVLASLQANVLLGLFPKFEKRLVNGKNRLQKFSIDYVFRLFLEQVSIDVNLIQLALQQRQLNKQNKITQQGFALQAAQVIAMNAIWPAINEEDGFTEDTNVICYLQNGVDIRLIPYHNVMLIGIPYGVMCQDGKWLAIDYLAIPHEIGHHLFWFKRTHESENLRQKLIKKLWEIDELKAGLATIMAQQTEGIEPEFKSLQKHQWYFRWLEEIFADAFGCRIAGPISVLSFQELLASGSPTAHESHDHVHPIPALRPFIQTELLSKMGQISEPQKDKLNESWSQWVQTHWGRWLTAASIAEQTFELDGQDSSLTGKEILKRLEPVLTIVAEQIMALIPADKHPNWTQDWDHSDTISLEKLYHLFTEGTFLKNLSPLIRTDGSDFHSIGQRDLITQITRFDPSSKLISGLDQLEQLDEWVEQMLLEGWTKEGPDGGNLGT
;
A
#
# COMPACT_ATOMS: atom_id res chain seq x y z
N MET A 1 60.94 27.32 -40.11
CA MET A 1 61.09 28.03 -38.82
C MET A 1 60.20 27.42 -37.72
N PRO A 2 60.39 26.16 -37.28
CA PRO A 2 59.79 25.65 -36.06
C PRO A 2 60.88 25.37 -34.99
N GLN A 3 61.55 26.43 -34.51
CA GLN A 3 62.58 26.37 -33.46
C GLN A 3 62.54 27.54 -32.45
N LEU A 4 61.40 28.25 -32.33
CA LEU A 4 61.25 29.37 -31.37
C LEU A 4 60.02 29.20 -30.46
N ARG A 5 59.67 27.97 -30.09
CA ARG A 5 58.53 27.70 -29.20
C ARG A 5 58.89 27.44 -27.73
N ASP A 6 60.17 27.40 -27.38
CA ASP A 6 60.62 26.94 -26.05
C ASP A 6 61.31 28.01 -25.17
N GLN A 7 61.09 29.31 -25.39
CA GLN A 7 61.66 30.34 -24.50
C GLN A 7 60.71 31.51 -24.23
N ILE A 8 59.56 31.25 -23.60
CA ILE A 8 58.84 32.29 -22.84
C ILE A 8 58.34 31.66 -21.53
N ASN A 9 58.95 32.06 -20.42
CA ASN A 9 58.60 31.68 -19.06
C ASN A 9 57.37 32.50 -18.59
N PRO A 10 56.31 31.92 -17.99
CA PRO A 10 55.06 32.65 -17.72
C PRO A 10 55.08 33.57 -16.49
N GLN A 11 56.24 34.02 -16.01
CA GLN A 11 56.35 34.72 -14.72
C GLN A 11 56.90 36.15 -14.74
N ASP A 12 56.95 36.82 -15.89
CA ASP A 12 57.29 38.25 -15.91
C ASP A 12 56.05 39.13 -15.96
N GLN A 13 56.00 40.01 -14.95
CA GLN A 13 54.96 40.95 -14.62
C GLN A 13 54.68 41.93 -15.76
N VAL A 14 53.40 42.29 -15.89
CA VAL A 14 52.91 43.45 -16.63
C VAL A 14 53.46 44.72 -15.96
N THR A 15 54.63 45.17 -16.40
CA THR A 15 55.09 46.56 -16.20
C THR A 15 55.87 47.02 -17.42
N SER A 16 55.28 47.94 -18.18
CA SER A 16 55.95 48.98 -18.99
C SER A 16 57.27 48.60 -19.69
N GLY A 17 57.19 48.03 -20.89
CA GLY A 17 58.28 48.01 -21.88
C GLY A 17 57.78 48.70 -23.16
N SER A 18 57.85 50.03 -23.19
CA SER A 18 58.93 50.87 -23.74
C SER A 18 58.81 51.02 -25.26
N GLN A 19 58.55 52.26 -25.66
CA GLN A 19 58.57 52.75 -27.05
C GLN A 19 59.83 52.30 -27.82
N GLU A 20 60.89 51.99 -27.08
CA GLU A 20 62.19 51.50 -27.53
C GLU A 20 62.11 50.16 -28.28
N SER A 21 61.23 49.23 -27.88
CA SER A 21 61.04 47.96 -28.63
C SER A 21 60.31 48.17 -29.96
N ASN A 22 59.40 49.15 -30.04
CA ASN A 22 58.74 49.50 -31.29
C ASN A 22 59.67 50.26 -32.26
N ASP A 23 60.55 51.11 -31.73
CA ASP A 23 61.52 51.86 -32.55
C ASP A 23 62.64 50.95 -33.09
N GLN A 24 63.08 49.94 -32.33
CA GLN A 24 64.00 48.91 -32.83
C GLN A 24 63.37 48.04 -33.92
N LEU A 25 62.09 47.65 -33.77
CA LEU A 25 61.39 46.86 -34.78
C LEU A 25 61.22 47.66 -36.09
N LYS A 26 60.90 48.96 -35.98
CA LYS A 26 60.73 49.87 -37.11
C LYS A 26 62.04 50.09 -37.88
N THR A 27 63.15 50.24 -37.16
CA THR A 27 64.49 50.40 -37.75
C THR A 27 64.94 49.12 -38.50
N MET A 28 64.59 47.93 -38.00
CA MET A 28 64.88 46.66 -38.70
C MET A 28 64.01 46.47 -39.95
N ILE A 29 62.76 46.94 -39.93
CA ILE A 29 61.83 46.87 -41.08
C ILE A 29 62.30 47.80 -42.21
N ASP A 30 62.79 48.99 -41.89
CA ASP A 30 63.22 49.98 -42.88
C ASP A 30 64.59 49.68 -43.52
N ALA A 31 65.44 48.89 -42.87
CA ALA A 31 66.82 48.64 -43.30
C ALA A 31 67.02 47.47 -44.29
N THR A 32 65.97 46.73 -44.66
CA THR A 32 66.14 45.51 -45.48
C THR A 32 65.47 45.63 -46.85
N PRO A 33 66.23 45.71 -47.97
CA PRO A 33 65.64 45.77 -49.31
C PRO A 33 65.19 44.36 -49.73
N TRP A 34 63.95 44.00 -49.39
CA TRP A 34 63.35 42.75 -49.87
C TRP A 34 62.72 42.96 -51.26
N PRO A 35 63.15 42.22 -52.29
CA PRO A 35 62.56 42.28 -53.63
C PRO A 35 61.31 41.40 -53.67
N TRP A 36 60.29 41.75 -52.91
CA TRP A 36 58.96 41.18 -53.01
C TRP A 36 58.04 42.31 -53.42
N SER A 37 57.38 42.16 -54.57
CA SER A 37 56.56 43.22 -55.16
C SER A 37 55.61 43.82 -54.11
N GLN A 38 55.62 45.15 -53.96
CA GLN A 38 54.76 45.91 -53.03
C GLN A 38 53.31 45.40 -53.02
N ALA A 39 52.78 45.01 -54.18
CA ALA A 39 51.44 44.45 -54.33
C ALA A 39 51.18 43.19 -53.49
N ARG A 40 52.17 42.29 -53.33
CA ARG A 40 52.02 41.05 -52.54
C ARG A 40 52.04 41.33 -51.04
N TRP A 41 52.80 42.35 -50.63
CA TRP A 41 52.90 42.77 -49.22
C TRP A 41 51.64 43.53 -48.79
N VAL A 42 51.13 44.43 -49.63
CA VAL A 42 49.84 45.12 -49.40
C VAL A 42 48.71 44.12 -49.27
N LYS A 43 48.61 43.13 -50.17
CA LYS A 43 47.56 42.10 -50.11
C LYS A 43 47.67 41.21 -48.87
N LYS A 44 48.89 40.88 -48.41
CA LYS A 44 49.09 40.14 -47.14
C LYS A 44 48.76 41.00 -45.92
N LYS A 45 49.09 42.29 -45.95
CA LYS A 45 48.77 43.24 -44.89
C LYS A 45 47.26 43.41 -44.74
N GLU A 46 46.54 43.62 -45.85
CA GLU A 46 45.07 43.71 -45.85
C GLU A 46 44.42 42.42 -45.31
N GLY A 47 44.94 41.24 -45.71
CA GLY A 47 44.48 39.95 -45.18
C GLY A 47 44.75 39.79 -43.67
N LEU A 48 45.90 40.27 -43.18
CA LEU A 48 46.24 40.24 -41.76
C LEU A 48 45.38 41.20 -40.95
N GLU A 49 45.16 42.42 -41.44
CA GLU A 49 44.28 43.42 -40.81
C GLU A 49 42.83 42.94 -40.74
N ALA A 50 42.34 42.26 -41.78
CA ALA A 50 41.02 41.62 -41.76
C ALA A 50 40.94 40.50 -40.72
N ALA A 51 41.93 39.60 -40.67
CA ALA A 51 41.97 38.51 -39.69
C ALA A 51 42.08 39.02 -38.23
N ILE A 52 42.84 40.10 -38.00
CA ILE A 52 42.92 40.74 -36.69
C ILE A 52 41.58 41.36 -36.29
N LYS A 53 40.88 42.05 -37.21
CA LYS A 53 39.55 42.60 -36.95
C LYS A 53 38.53 41.50 -36.63
N GLU A 54 38.53 40.40 -37.37
CA GLU A 54 37.67 39.25 -37.12
C GLU A 54 37.95 38.61 -35.75
N THR A 55 39.23 38.48 -35.38
CA THR A 55 39.65 37.97 -34.06
C THR A 55 39.20 38.91 -32.94
N ILE A 56 39.33 40.23 -33.11
CA ILE A 56 38.88 41.23 -32.12
C ILE A 56 37.37 41.13 -31.91
N VAL A 57 36.58 41.02 -32.99
CA VAL A 57 35.12 40.84 -32.89
C VAL A 57 34.79 39.54 -32.15
N SER A 58 35.44 38.44 -32.50
CA SER A 58 35.23 37.14 -31.83
C SER A 58 35.55 37.19 -30.33
N VAL A 59 36.63 37.88 -29.93
CA VAL A 59 36.99 38.07 -28.53
C VAL A 59 35.99 38.96 -27.81
N GLN A 60 35.50 40.02 -28.45
CA GLN A 60 34.47 40.90 -27.89
C GLN A 60 33.15 40.14 -27.66
N ASP A 61 32.73 39.30 -28.59
CA ASP A 61 31.54 38.45 -28.44
C ASP A 61 31.71 37.43 -27.30
N ALA A 62 32.89 36.83 -27.16
CA ALA A 62 33.21 35.92 -26.07
C ALA A 62 33.20 36.62 -24.70
N VAL A 63 33.73 37.85 -24.62
CA VAL A 63 33.69 38.68 -23.40
C VAL A 63 32.26 39.06 -23.05
N ALA A 64 31.44 39.48 -24.02
CA ALA A 64 30.03 39.80 -23.80
C ALA A 64 29.22 38.58 -23.33
N THR A 65 29.48 37.41 -23.91
CA THR A 65 28.85 36.14 -23.49
C THR A 65 29.23 35.78 -22.05
N ARG A 66 30.51 35.94 -21.69
CA ARG A 66 30.99 35.67 -20.33
C ARG A 66 30.45 36.67 -19.32
N GLN A 67 30.34 37.94 -19.69
CA GLN A 67 29.75 38.99 -18.85
C GLN A 67 28.27 38.70 -18.56
N LYS A 68 27.49 38.32 -19.57
CA LYS A 68 26.11 37.90 -19.40
C LYS A 68 25.97 36.67 -18.49
N ALA A 69 26.85 35.68 -18.65
CA ALA A 69 26.86 34.51 -17.76
C ALA A 69 27.16 34.87 -16.30
N ILE A 70 28.03 35.87 -16.05
CA ILE A 70 28.29 36.38 -14.70
C ILE A 70 27.05 37.07 -14.13
N GLU A 71 26.36 37.88 -14.93
CA GLU A 71 25.11 38.55 -14.52
C GLU A 71 23.99 37.55 -14.21
N ASP A 72 23.83 36.51 -15.03
CA ASP A 72 22.87 35.42 -14.78
C ASP A 72 23.21 34.65 -13.48
N ILE A 73 24.50 34.39 -13.20
CA ILE A 73 24.95 33.76 -11.95
C ILE A 73 24.66 34.65 -10.74
N LEU A 74 24.90 35.96 -10.83
CA LEU A 74 24.61 36.90 -9.75
C LEU A 74 23.11 36.99 -9.46
N ALA A 75 22.26 37.00 -10.50
CA ALA A 75 20.81 36.96 -10.35
C ALA A 75 20.33 35.67 -9.65
N LEU A 76 20.89 34.51 -10.02
CA LEU A 76 20.61 33.23 -9.36
C LEU A 76 21.06 33.22 -7.89
N GLN A 77 22.19 33.86 -7.56
CA GLN A 77 22.65 34.01 -6.17
C GLN A 77 21.72 34.89 -5.33
N GLU A 78 21.19 35.96 -5.91
CA GLU A 78 20.23 36.84 -5.23
C GLU A 78 18.88 36.13 -5.01
N GLU A 79 18.39 35.39 -6.01
CA GLU A 79 17.19 34.57 -5.87
C GLU A 79 17.36 33.47 -4.81
N ALA A 80 18.49 32.75 -4.82
CA ALA A 80 18.80 31.74 -3.82
C ALA A 80 18.87 32.33 -2.40
N SER A 81 19.45 33.52 -2.25
CA SER A 81 19.51 34.24 -0.97
C SER A 81 18.12 34.65 -0.48
N SER A 82 17.24 35.10 -1.40
CA SER A 82 15.84 35.42 -1.11
C SER A 82 15.04 34.19 -0.70
N GLN A 83 15.18 33.07 -1.41
CA GLN A 83 14.53 31.81 -1.04
C GLN A 83 15.02 31.29 0.30
N ARG A 84 16.32 31.39 0.58
CA ARG A 84 16.91 31.02 1.88
C ARG A 84 16.28 31.79 3.03
N SER A 85 16.14 33.11 2.91
CA SER A 85 15.51 33.93 3.95
C SER A 85 14.06 33.52 4.21
N LYS A 86 13.31 33.17 3.16
CA LYS A 86 11.93 32.66 3.30
C LYS A 86 11.87 31.32 4.03
N ILE A 87 12.78 30.39 3.70
CA ILE A 87 12.85 29.07 4.34
C ILE A 87 13.24 29.21 5.82
N GLU A 88 14.26 29.99 6.14
CA GLU A 88 14.69 30.26 7.52
C GLU A 88 13.54 30.84 8.36
N LYS A 89 12.78 31.79 7.79
CA LYS A 89 11.60 32.37 8.44
C LYS A 89 10.51 31.32 8.72
N GLN A 90 10.15 30.51 7.72
CA GLN A 90 9.15 29.45 7.87
C GLN A 90 9.56 28.40 8.92
N GLN A 91 10.84 28.03 8.95
CA GLN A 91 11.38 27.10 9.93
C GLN A 91 11.33 27.68 11.34
N GLN A 92 11.65 28.96 11.49
CA GLN A 92 11.61 29.64 12.79
C GLN A 92 10.18 29.78 13.32
N GLU A 93 9.21 30.03 12.43
CA GLU A 93 7.77 30.00 12.76
C GLU A 93 7.32 28.61 13.22
N LYS A 94 7.71 27.53 12.51
CA LYS A 94 7.41 26.15 12.91
C LYS A 94 8.03 25.77 14.27
N LEU A 95 9.31 26.11 14.49
CA LEU A 95 10.01 25.86 15.75
C LEU A 95 9.36 26.62 16.91
N SER A 96 8.91 27.85 16.67
CA SER A 96 8.15 28.64 17.64
C SER A 96 6.80 27.99 17.98
N GLY A 97 6.07 27.51 16.97
CA GLY A 97 4.81 26.79 17.15
C GLY A 97 4.98 25.50 17.97
N LEU A 98 6.02 24.70 17.67
CA LEU A 98 6.35 23.49 18.42
C LEU A 98 6.74 23.80 19.87
N GLN A 99 7.50 24.87 20.10
CA GLN A 99 7.85 25.31 21.46
C GLN A 99 6.60 25.68 22.25
N LYS A 100 5.71 26.49 21.67
CA LYS A 100 4.45 26.86 22.30
C LYS A 100 3.61 25.63 22.65
N ALA A 101 3.50 24.68 21.72
CA ALA A 101 2.76 23.44 21.93
C ALA A 101 3.42 22.52 23.00
N GLU A 102 4.74 22.55 23.15
CA GLU A 102 5.45 21.87 24.24
C GLU A 102 5.13 22.52 25.59
N ASP A 103 5.14 23.86 25.64
CA ASP A 103 4.86 24.62 26.86
C ASP A 103 3.39 24.44 27.32
N GLU A 104 2.45 24.39 26.38
CA GLU A 104 1.04 24.07 26.66
C GLU A 104 0.88 22.65 27.23
N ALA A 105 1.57 21.65 26.65
CA ALA A 105 1.55 20.29 27.17
C ALA A 105 2.18 20.17 28.57
N ARG A 106 3.24 20.94 28.85
CA ARG A 106 3.85 21.04 30.19
C ARG A 106 2.91 21.69 31.21
N ALA A 107 2.19 22.74 30.80
CA ALA A 107 1.19 23.39 31.65
C ALA A 107 0.05 22.42 32.01
N GLU A 108 -0.44 21.65 31.02
CA GLU A 108 -1.48 20.64 31.22
C GLU A 108 -1.00 19.49 32.11
N LEU A 109 0.22 18.99 31.90
CA LEU A 109 0.84 17.99 32.77
C LEU A 109 0.90 18.48 34.24
N SER A 110 1.27 19.74 34.45
CA SER A 110 1.30 20.34 35.79
C SER A 110 -0.09 20.44 36.41
N ARG A 111 -1.12 20.79 35.61
CA ARG A 111 -2.52 20.81 36.04
C ARG A 111 -2.99 19.42 36.48
N LEU A 112 -2.78 18.41 35.65
CA LEU A 112 -3.15 17.02 35.94
C LEU A 112 -2.46 16.46 37.19
N GLN A 113 -1.19 16.82 37.42
CA GLN A 113 -0.47 16.44 38.63
C GLN A 113 -1.09 17.06 39.90
N LYS A 114 -1.51 18.33 39.85
CA LYS A 114 -2.22 18.99 40.97
C LYS A 114 -3.56 18.33 41.23
N GLU A 115 -4.31 18.00 40.17
CA GLU A 115 -5.59 17.27 40.28
C GLU A 115 -5.39 15.89 40.89
N LYS A 116 -4.31 15.18 40.53
CA LYS A 116 -4.00 13.87 41.10
C LYS A 116 -3.78 13.97 42.61
N ILE A 117 -3.00 14.95 43.05
CA ILE A 117 -2.74 15.18 44.48
C ILE A 117 -4.06 15.47 45.21
N ALA A 118 -4.92 16.32 44.65
CA ALA A 118 -6.24 16.61 45.22
C ALA A 118 -7.11 15.34 45.30
N ALA A 119 -7.13 14.51 44.26
CA ALA A 119 -7.87 13.25 44.23
C ALA A 119 -7.37 12.24 45.28
N VAL A 120 -6.04 12.15 45.46
CA VAL A 120 -5.42 11.33 46.53
C VAL A 120 -5.88 11.81 47.91
N ASN A 121 -5.83 13.12 48.16
CA ASN A 121 -6.25 13.70 49.45
C ASN A 121 -7.75 13.49 49.74
N MET A 122 -8.57 13.37 48.69
CA MET A 122 -10.00 13.08 48.79
C MET A 122 -10.33 11.57 48.85
N GLY A 123 -9.32 10.69 48.82
CA GLY A 123 -9.55 9.23 48.79
C GLY A 123 -10.22 8.71 47.52
N LYS A 124 -10.18 9.46 46.40
CA LYS A 124 -10.84 9.10 45.13
C LYS A 124 -9.96 8.20 44.27
N THR A 125 -9.80 6.93 44.67
CA THR A 125 -8.90 5.95 44.03
C THR A 125 -9.13 5.77 42.51
N ASN A 126 -10.37 5.71 42.04
CA ASN A 126 -10.65 5.60 40.60
C ASN A 126 -10.20 6.83 39.80
N LEU A 127 -10.42 8.04 40.35
CA LEU A 127 -9.98 9.28 39.72
C LEU A 127 -8.45 9.36 39.66
N VAL A 128 -7.75 8.86 40.68
CA VAL A 128 -6.28 8.78 40.68
C VAL A 128 -5.77 7.91 39.52
N LYS A 129 -6.37 6.73 39.30
CA LYS A 129 -6.00 5.85 38.16
C LYS A 129 -6.21 6.54 36.81
N GLN A 130 -7.36 7.21 36.64
CA GLN A 130 -7.65 7.97 35.40
C GLN A 130 -6.64 9.11 35.18
N LEU A 131 -6.26 9.82 36.24
CA LEU A 131 -5.27 10.89 36.17
C LEU A 131 -3.85 10.36 35.89
N ASP A 132 -3.51 9.17 36.39
CA ASP A 132 -2.23 8.52 36.09
C ASP A 132 -2.06 8.19 34.60
N ILE A 133 -3.12 7.69 33.96
CA ILE A 133 -3.14 7.44 32.51
C ILE A 133 -2.96 8.76 31.75
N LYS A 134 -3.73 9.81 32.10
CA LYS A 134 -3.60 11.13 31.45
C LYS A 134 -2.20 11.74 31.62
N ILE A 135 -1.60 11.59 32.79
CA ILE A 135 -0.23 12.04 33.07
C ILE A 135 0.79 11.28 32.22
N ALA A 136 0.64 9.96 32.09
CA ALA A 136 1.53 9.15 31.25
C ALA A 136 1.45 9.58 29.77
N ILE A 137 0.24 9.79 29.25
CA ILE A 137 0.01 10.28 27.88
C ILE A 137 0.71 11.63 27.67
N GLN A 138 0.51 12.59 28.57
CA GLN A 138 1.13 13.92 28.43
C GLN A 138 2.65 13.88 28.48
N LYS A 139 3.24 13.00 29.30
CA LYS A 139 4.70 12.79 29.32
C LYS A 139 5.22 12.27 27.98
N THR A 140 4.53 11.30 27.38
CA THR A 140 4.88 10.77 26.05
C THR A 140 4.78 11.86 24.99
N LEU A 141 3.72 12.67 25.00
CA LEU A 141 3.51 13.75 24.05
C LEU A 141 4.64 14.81 24.12
N ILE A 142 5.07 15.17 25.34
CA ILE A 142 6.21 16.08 25.56
C ILE A 142 7.51 15.46 25.02
N ALA A 143 7.74 14.16 25.25
CA ALA A 143 8.93 13.47 24.76
C ALA A 143 8.99 13.44 23.23
N GLN A 144 7.87 13.11 22.57
CA GLN A 144 7.75 13.12 21.10
C GLN A 144 8.00 14.52 20.52
N LYS A 145 7.35 15.57 21.07
CA LYS A 145 7.58 16.96 20.65
C LYS A 145 9.05 17.38 20.79
N LYS A 146 9.72 16.95 21.85
CA LYS A 146 11.16 17.21 22.06
C LYS A 146 12.04 16.47 21.04
N GLN A 147 11.72 15.23 20.71
CA GLN A 147 12.40 14.46 19.66
C GLN A 147 12.24 15.14 18.29
N LEU A 148 11.01 15.50 17.92
CA LEU A 148 10.70 16.20 16.68
C LEU A 148 11.47 17.52 16.55
N LYS A 149 11.51 18.32 17.61
CA LYS A 149 12.29 19.56 17.67
C LYS A 149 13.79 19.33 17.49
N THR A 150 14.32 18.23 18.05
CA THR A 150 15.73 17.85 17.91
C THR A 150 16.04 17.38 16.50
N LEU A 151 15.13 16.60 15.90
CA LEU A 151 15.24 16.13 14.52
C LEU A 151 15.26 17.30 13.55
N ILE A 152 14.30 18.24 13.67
CA ILE A 152 14.27 19.46 12.84
C ILE A 152 15.61 20.20 12.95
N LYS A 153 16.10 20.50 14.16
CA LYS A 153 17.39 21.16 14.35
C LYS A 153 18.57 20.41 13.70
N THR A 154 18.59 19.08 13.83
CA THR A 154 19.69 18.25 13.31
C THR A 154 19.68 18.23 11.80
N VAL A 155 18.51 18.05 11.18
CA VAL A 155 18.37 18.04 9.73
C VAL A 155 18.69 19.42 9.14
N THR A 156 18.22 20.50 9.77
CA THR A 156 18.55 21.87 9.32
C THR A 156 20.03 22.16 9.46
N GLY A 157 20.68 21.72 10.55
CA GLY A 157 22.12 21.87 10.75
C GLY A 157 22.93 21.09 9.71
N ALA A 158 22.58 19.83 9.45
CA ALA A 158 23.24 18.99 8.45
C ALA A 158 23.08 19.54 7.02
N ALA A 159 21.89 20.04 6.68
CA ALA A 159 21.63 20.75 5.43
C ALA A 159 22.50 22.02 5.28
N TYR A 160 22.73 22.73 6.39
CA TYR A 160 23.56 23.94 6.43
C TYR A 160 25.05 23.65 6.27
N ASP A 161 25.56 22.65 6.98
CA ASP A 161 26.97 22.26 6.92
C ASP A 161 27.33 21.68 5.54
N TYR A 162 26.40 20.95 4.90
CA TYR A 162 26.57 20.45 3.54
C TYR A 162 26.60 21.60 2.50
N TYR A 163 25.85 22.68 2.72
CA TYR A 163 25.85 23.87 1.86
C TYR A 163 27.19 24.63 1.88
N LEU A 164 27.93 24.57 2.98
CA LEU A 164 29.23 25.24 3.12
C LEU A 164 30.41 24.45 2.52
N LEU A 165 30.22 23.17 2.18
CA LEU A 165 31.31 22.27 1.78
C LEU A 165 31.41 22.00 0.27
N GLU A 166 30.39 22.31 -0.54
CA GLU A 166 30.41 22.09 -2.00
C GLU A 166 30.18 23.40 -2.79
N GLU A 167 31.25 24.17 -3.06
CA GLU A 167 31.23 25.36 -3.93
C GLU A 167 31.04 25.03 -5.45
N GLY A 168 30.60 23.82 -5.81
CA GLY A 168 30.68 23.33 -7.21
C GLY A 168 29.38 22.92 -7.91
N SER A 169 28.25 22.75 -7.20
CA SER A 169 27.07 22.06 -7.77
C SER A 169 25.73 22.64 -7.30
N GLN A 170 25.57 23.97 -7.34
CA GLN A 170 24.40 24.67 -6.79
C GLN A 170 23.04 24.11 -7.27
N GLY A 171 22.93 23.57 -8.49
CA GLY A 171 21.69 22.95 -9.00
C GLY A 171 21.37 21.58 -8.40
N GLU A 172 22.37 20.72 -8.20
CA GLU A 172 22.17 19.39 -7.60
C GLU A 172 21.94 19.51 -6.09
N LEU A 173 22.59 20.49 -5.46
CA LEU A 173 22.46 20.79 -4.04
C LEU A 173 21.09 21.39 -3.69
N ALA A 174 20.58 22.33 -4.49
CA ALA A 174 19.22 22.87 -4.31
C ALA A 174 18.16 21.78 -4.41
N GLN A 175 18.31 20.84 -5.35
CA GLN A 175 17.42 19.68 -5.47
C GLN A 175 17.54 18.76 -4.25
N ARG A 176 18.76 18.46 -3.77
CA ARG A 176 18.96 17.62 -2.57
C ARG A 176 18.39 18.27 -1.30
N LEU A 177 18.51 19.59 -1.14
CA LEU A 177 17.92 20.32 -0.01
C LEU A 177 16.39 20.33 -0.08
N PHE A 178 15.82 20.50 -1.28
CA PHE A 178 14.38 20.36 -1.51
C PHE A 178 13.88 18.94 -1.20
N ASP A 179 14.64 17.91 -1.58
CA ASP A 179 14.31 16.51 -1.30
C ASP A 179 14.41 16.21 0.22
N LEU A 180 15.41 16.77 0.92
CA LEU A 180 15.60 16.61 2.36
C LEU A 180 14.50 17.31 3.18
N ASP A 181 14.10 18.53 2.77
CA ASP A 181 13.00 19.27 3.40
C ASP A 181 11.66 18.54 3.18
N ASN A 182 11.43 18.00 1.98
CA ASN A 182 10.27 17.15 1.70
C ASN A 182 10.26 15.87 2.53
N GLN A 183 11.40 15.17 2.68
CA GLN A 183 11.51 13.99 3.53
C GLN A 183 11.25 14.33 5.01
N THR A 184 11.79 15.46 5.48
CA THR A 184 11.63 15.93 6.86
C THR A 184 10.17 16.30 7.14
N GLN A 185 9.51 17.02 6.23
CA GLN A 185 8.10 17.34 6.34
C GLN A 185 7.23 16.07 6.33
N ARG A 186 7.56 15.07 5.51
CA ARG A 186 6.85 13.78 5.48
C ARG A 186 6.99 13.01 6.79
N ILE A 187 8.17 13.01 7.42
CA ILE A 187 8.38 12.40 8.74
C ILE A 187 7.57 13.15 9.80
N ILE A 188 7.60 14.49 9.77
CA ILE A 188 6.82 15.34 10.68
C ILE A 188 5.31 15.06 10.55
N ASP A 189 4.79 14.98 9.32
CA ASP A 189 3.37 14.76 9.06
C ASP A 189 2.95 13.35 9.53
N CYS A 190 3.78 12.33 9.28
CA CYS A 190 3.52 10.97 9.76
C CYS A 190 3.56 10.89 11.28
N GLU A 191 4.58 11.44 11.94
CA GLU A 191 4.66 11.45 13.41
C GLU A 191 3.51 12.25 14.04
N THR A 192 3.09 13.36 13.42
CA THR A 192 1.96 14.17 13.89
C THR A 192 0.65 13.42 13.79
N VAL A 193 0.42 12.67 12.70
CA VAL A 193 -0.78 11.85 12.57
C VAL A 193 -0.74 10.67 13.53
N LEU A 194 0.41 10.00 13.69
CA LEU A 194 0.56 8.91 14.63
C LEU A 194 0.33 9.37 16.09
N ALA A 195 0.87 10.53 16.46
CA ALA A 195 0.61 11.15 17.75
C ALA A 195 -0.86 11.53 17.93
N SER A 196 -1.54 11.98 16.86
CA SER A 196 -2.95 12.33 16.88
C SER A 196 -3.85 11.10 16.98
N LEU A 197 -3.51 10.02 16.29
CA LEU A 197 -4.15 8.70 16.42
C LEU A 197 -4.00 8.18 17.84
N GLN A 198 -2.78 8.13 18.37
CA GLN A 198 -2.52 7.70 19.75
C GLN A 198 -3.28 8.57 20.77
N ALA A 199 -3.26 9.89 20.60
CA ALA A 199 -3.94 10.81 21.53
C ALA A 199 -5.46 10.68 21.46
N ASN A 200 -6.07 10.62 20.28
CA ASN A 200 -7.52 10.56 20.14
C ASN A 200 -8.08 9.18 20.51
N VAL A 201 -7.32 8.13 20.22
CA VAL A 201 -7.62 6.79 20.70
C VAL A 201 -7.57 6.74 22.23
N LEU A 202 -6.52 7.27 22.86
CA LEU A 202 -6.37 7.21 24.31
C LEU A 202 -7.29 8.16 25.08
N LEU A 203 -7.60 9.34 24.52
CA LEU A 203 -8.39 10.38 25.19
C LEU A 203 -9.88 10.32 24.86
N GLY A 204 -10.25 9.81 23.67
CA GLY A 204 -11.63 9.75 23.19
C GLY A 204 -12.31 8.40 23.38
N LEU A 205 -11.65 7.30 23.00
CA LEU A 205 -12.24 5.95 23.07
C LEU A 205 -12.26 5.41 24.51
N PHE A 206 -11.18 5.57 25.26
CA PHE A 206 -11.02 4.93 26.57
C PHE A 206 -12.12 5.32 27.61
N PRO A 207 -12.50 6.61 27.78
CA PRO A 207 -13.55 6.96 28.74
C PRO A 207 -14.95 6.48 28.34
N LYS A 208 -15.24 6.40 27.02
CA LYS A 208 -16.52 5.86 26.51
C LYS A 208 -16.57 4.33 26.63
N PHE A 209 -15.44 3.68 26.39
CA PHE A 209 -15.23 2.24 26.58
C PHE A 209 -15.41 1.84 28.06
N GLU A 210 -14.74 2.54 28.99
CA GLU A 210 -14.88 2.33 30.44
C GLU A 210 -16.34 2.47 30.90
N LYS A 211 -17.05 3.50 30.40
CA LYS A 211 -18.47 3.74 30.73
C LYS A 211 -19.40 2.63 30.24
N ARG A 212 -19.10 1.95 29.12
CA ARG A 212 -19.92 0.85 28.59
C ARG A 212 -19.60 -0.49 29.22
N LEU A 213 -18.32 -0.80 29.46
CA LEU A 213 -17.89 -1.99 30.21
C LEU A 213 -18.54 -2.07 31.60
N VAL A 214 -18.67 -0.93 32.27
CA VAL A 214 -19.32 -0.84 33.58
C VAL A 214 -20.85 -1.06 33.49
N ASN A 215 -21.46 -0.84 32.32
CA ASN A 215 -22.92 -0.92 32.11
C ASN A 215 -23.38 -2.18 31.33
N GLY A 216 -22.48 -2.92 30.68
CA GLY A 216 -22.79 -4.07 29.82
C GLY A 216 -23.12 -5.36 30.59
N LYS A 217 -24.10 -6.12 30.07
CA LYS A 217 -24.57 -7.39 30.67
C LYS A 217 -23.79 -8.59 30.09
N ASN A 218 -23.15 -9.35 30.98
CA ASN A 218 -22.89 -10.80 30.96
C ASN A 218 -21.69 -11.43 30.22
N ARG A 219 -21.06 -10.88 29.18
CA ARG A 219 -19.86 -11.54 28.57
C ARG A 219 -18.52 -10.84 28.82
N LEU A 220 -18.49 -9.52 28.71
CA LEU A 220 -17.30 -8.71 28.98
C LEU A 220 -16.86 -8.67 30.45
N GLN A 221 -17.76 -8.97 31.39
CA GLN A 221 -17.44 -9.06 32.82
C GLN A 221 -16.37 -10.11 33.14
N LYS A 222 -16.08 -11.04 32.22
CA LYS A 222 -15.02 -12.05 32.38
C LYS A 222 -13.61 -11.48 32.21
N PHE A 223 -13.46 -10.28 31.65
CA PHE A 223 -12.18 -9.64 31.42
C PHE A 223 -12.05 -8.37 32.26
N SER A 224 -10.86 -8.16 32.84
CA SER A 224 -10.59 -6.90 33.55
C SER A 224 -10.50 -5.73 32.55
N ILE A 225 -10.89 -4.53 32.96
CA ILE A 225 -10.75 -3.31 32.15
C ILE A 225 -9.29 -3.13 31.72
N ASP A 226 -8.33 -3.40 32.62
CA ASP A 226 -6.90 -3.29 32.34
C ASP A 226 -6.46 -4.27 31.22
N TYR A 227 -7.03 -5.48 31.20
CA TYR A 227 -6.74 -6.46 30.15
C TYR A 227 -7.26 -6.00 28.80
N VAL A 228 -8.51 -5.54 28.71
CA VAL A 228 -9.06 -5.10 27.42
C VAL A 228 -8.38 -3.83 26.93
N PHE A 229 -8.04 -2.90 27.85
CA PHE A 229 -7.25 -1.72 27.50
C PHE A 229 -5.88 -2.10 26.93
N ARG A 230 -5.23 -3.11 27.51
CA ARG A 230 -3.96 -3.62 27.01
C ARG A 230 -4.11 -4.22 25.61
N LEU A 231 -5.10 -5.09 25.36
CA LEU A 231 -5.34 -5.65 24.03
C LEU A 231 -5.57 -4.56 22.99
N PHE A 232 -6.34 -3.53 23.36
CA PHE A 232 -6.60 -2.39 22.51
C PHE A 232 -5.34 -1.57 22.20
N LEU A 233 -4.48 -1.32 23.20
CA LEU A 233 -3.19 -0.67 22.99
C LEU A 233 -2.24 -1.50 22.11
N GLU A 234 -2.22 -2.82 22.31
CA GLU A 234 -1.44 -3.75 21.48
C GLU A 234 -1.94 -3.69 20.02
N GLN A 235 -3.25 -3.73 19.81
CA GLN A 235 -3.88 -3.60 18.49
C GLN A 235 -3.49 -2.29 17.80
N VAL A 236 -3.65 -1.15 18.49
CA VAL A 236 -3.28 0.19 17.97
C VAL A 236 -1.79 0.25 17.64
N SER A 237 -0.94 -0.36 18.47
CA SER A 237 0.50 -0.41 18.20
C SER A 237 0.81 -1.21 16.94
N ILE A 238 0.13 -2.33 16.70
CA ILE A 238 0.29 -3.12 15.48
C ILE A 238 -0.16 -2.30 14.26
N ASP A 239 -1.34 -1.68 14.33
CA ASP A 239 -1.88 -0.87 13.23
C ASP A 239 -0.94 0.28 12.85
N VAL A 240 -0.40 0.99 13.85
CA VAL A 240 0.59 2.05 13.65
C VAL A 240 1.87 1.53 13.00
N ASN A 241 2.38 0.38 13.45
CA ASN A 241 3.59 -0.21 12.90
C ASN A 241 3.38 -0.62 11.42
N LEU A 242 2.22 -1.18 11.07
CA LEU A 242 1.89 -1.54 9.69
C LEU A 242 1.75 -0.31 8.79
N ILE A 243 1.13 0.77 9.29
CA ILE A 243 1.05 2.05 8.55
C ILE A 243 2.46 2.63 8.33
N GLN A 244 3.31 2.63 9.35
CA GLN A 244 4.71 3.06 9.23
C GLN A 244 5.48 2.22 8.20
N LEU A 245 5.29 0.90 8.23
CA LEU A 245 5.90 -0.02 7.26
C LEU A 245 5.45 0.29 5.83
N ALA A 246 4.13 0.48 5.63
CA ALA A 246 3.56 0.87 4.35
C ALA A 246 4.17 2.17 3.80
N LEU A 247 4.40 3.15 4.68
CA LEU A 247 5.02 4.43 4.34
C LEU A 247 6.50 4.29 3.99
N GLN A 248 7.24 3.49 4.76
CA GLN A 248 8.67 3.22 4.53
C GLN A 248 8.90 2.51 3.18
N GLN A 249 8.06 1.52 2.85
CA GLN A 249 8.17 0.78 1.59
C GLN A 249 7.77 1.59 0.34
N ARG A 250 7.10 2.74 0.54
CA ARG A 250 6.77 3.71 -0.53
C ARG A 250 7.77 4.85 -0.66
N GLN A 251 8.91 4.79 0.04
CA GLN A 251 9.95 5.79 -0.09
C GLN A 251 10.47 5.85 -1.53
N LEU A 252 10.70 7.09 -1.99
CA LEU A 252 11.31 7.36 -3.28
C LEU A 252 12.82 7.09 -3.19
N ASN A 253 13.42 6.68 -4.30
CA ASN A 253 14.87 6.52 -4.36
C ASN A 253 15.60 7.88 -4.36
N LYS A 254 16.94 7.85 -4.36
CA LYS A 254 17.78 9.08 -4.36
C LYS A 254 17.56 10.00 -5.56
N GLN A 255 16.90 9.51 -6.62
CA GLN A 255 16.53 10.27 -7.80
C GLN A 255 15.06 10.72 -7.78
N ASN A 256 14.41 10.65 -6.61
CA ASN A 256 13.01 10.98 -6.40
C ASN A 256 12.04 10.15 -7.27
N LYS A 257 12.47 8.96 -7.71
CA LYS A 257 11.64 8.01 -8.48
C LYS A 257 11.03 6.97 -7.56
N ILE A 258 9.85 6.48 -7.95
CA ILE A 258 9.18 5.36 -7.28
C ILE A 258 10.10 4.15 -7.29
N THR A 259 10.26 3.52 -6.13
CA THR A 259 10.93 2.22 -6.03
C THR A 259 10.03 1.11 -6.59
N GLN A 260 10.58 -0.05 -6.89
CA GLN A 260 9.77 -1.21 -7.28
C GLN A 260 8.74 -1.57 -6.20
N GLN A 261 9.11 -1.42 -4.92
CA GLN A 261 8.21 -1.60 -3.78
C GLN A 261 7.05 -0.61 -3.81
N GLY A 262 7.35 0.69 -3.97
CA GLY A 262 6.31 1.72 -4.03
C GLY A 262 5.34 1.52 -5.20
N PHE A 263 5.85 1.10 -6.36
CA PHE A 263 5.01 0.79 -7.53
C PHE A 263 4.12 -0.42 -7.27
N ALA A 264 4.69 -1.51 -6.74
CA ALA A 264 3.94 -2.73 -6.48
C ALA A 264 2.81 -2.49 -5.47
N LEU A 265 3.09 -1.73 -4.43
CA LEU A 265 2.11 -1.32 -3.43
C LEU A 265 1.01 -0.42 -3.99
N GLN A 266 1.34 0.45 -4.94
CA GLN A 266 0.35 1.28 -5.62
C GLN A 266 -0.56 0.44 -6.52
N ALA A 267 0.00 -0.52 -7.27
CA ALA A 267 -0.77 -1.43 -8.09
C ALA A 267 -1.74 -2.28 -7.23
N ALA A 268 -1.24 -2.86 -6.13
CA ALA A 268 -2.05 -3.62 -5.20
C ALA A 268 -3.20 -2.79 -4.61
N GLN A 269 -2.91 -1.55 -4.22
CA GLN A 269 -3.91 -0.66 -3.65
C GLN A 269 -5.00 -0.29 -4.67
N VAL A 270 -4.63 -0.07 -5.93
CA VAL A 270 -5.62 0.14 -7.01
C VAL A 270 -6.49 -1.11 -7.19
N ILE A 271 -5.91 -2.31 -7.22
CA ILE A 271 -6.66 -3.56 -7.37
C ILE A 271 -7.60 -3.77 -6.19
N ALA A 272 -7.11 -3.58 -4.97
CA ALA A 272 -7.90 -3.69 -3.75
C ALA A 272 -9.07 -2.70 -3.73
N MET A 273 -8.83 -1.43 -4.04
CA MET A 273 -9.90 -0.43 -4.12
C MET A 273 -10.94 -0.83 -5.16
N ASN A 274 -10.52 -1.30 -6.34
CA ASN A 274 -11.45 -1.77 -7.38
C ASN A 274 -12.19 -3.05 -6.99
N ALA A 275 -11.62 -3.89 -6.13
CA ALA A 275 -12.26 -5.10 -5.64
C ALA A 275 -13.30 -4.79 -4.55
N ILE A 276 -13.02 -3.85 -3.64
CA ILE A 276 -13.96 -3.46 -2.57
C ILE A 276 -15.08 -2.59 -3.11
N TRP A 277 -14.77 -1.65 -4.01
CA TRP A 277 -15.70 -0.61 -4.47
C TRP A 277 -17.09 -1.14 -4.89
N PRO A 278 -17.20 -2.24 -5.66
CA PRO A 278 -18.50 -2.78 -6.06
C PRO A 278 -19.33 -3.29 -4.87
N ALA A 279 -18.67 -3.69 -3.78
CA ALA A 279 -19.29 -4.16 -2.54
C ALA A 279 -19.54 -3.04 -1.51
N ILE A 280 -19.05 -1.81 -1.74
CA ILE A 280 -19.37 -0.63 -0.92
C ILE A 280 -20.83 -0.25 -1.19
N ASN A 281 -21.60 -0.17 -0.12
CA ASN A 281 -22.96 0.35 -0.10
C ASN A 281 -23.15 1.16 1.18
N GLU A 282 -23.84 2.29 1.11
CA GLU A 282 -23.94 3.27 2.22
C GLU A 282 -24.45 2.66 3.54
N GLU A 283 -25.19 1.55 3.47
CA GLU A 283 -25.88 0.93 4.61
C GLU A 283 -25.10 -0.19 5.34
N ASP A 284 -23.97 -0.67 4.79
CA ASP A 284 -23.40 -1.97 5.18
C ASP A 284 -22.06 -1.90 5.95
N GLY A 285 -21.76 -0.77 6.59
CA GLY A 285 -20.55 -0.57 7.41
C GLY A 285 -19.28 -0.23 6.63
N PHE A 286 -19.16 -0.72 5.39
CA PHE A 286 -18.22 -0.16 4.42
C PHE A 286 -18.80 1.14 3.86
N THR A 287 -18.40 2.26 4.44
CA THR A 287 -18.76 3.58 3.91
C THR A 287 -17.98 3.87 2.64
N GLU A 288 -18.46 4.79 1.80
CA GLU A 288 -17.70 5.35 0.67
C GLU A 288 -16.32 5.91 1.08
N ASP A 289 -16.13 6.21 2.38
CA ASP A 289 -14.87 6.64 2.96
C ASP A 289 -13.87 5.50 3.27
N THR A 290 -14.16 4.25 2.89
CA THR A 290 -13.24 3.13 3.18
C THR A 290 -11.94 3.31 2.40
N ASN A 291 -10.82 3.42 3.12
CA ASN A 291 -9.50 3.53 2.51
C ASN A 291 -8.75 2.19 2.60
N VAL A 292 -7.94 1.91 1.59
CA VAL A 292 -7.05 0.75 1.59
C VAL A 292 -5.61 1.21 1.70
N ILE A 293 -4.85 0.58 2.59
CA ILE A 293 -3.40 0.76 2.69
C ILE A 293 -2.73 -0.59 2.49
N CYS A 294 -2.06 -0.77 1.35
CA CYS A 294 -1.29 -1.98 1.12
C CYS A 294 0.10 -1.89 1.76
N TYR A 295 0.70 -3.00 2.17
CA TYR A 295 2.10 -3.09 2.61
C TYR A 295 2.71 -4.44 2.23
N LEU A 296 4.02 -4.52 2.03
CA LEU A 296 4.71 -5.78 1.69
C LEU A 296 4.93 -6.60 2.97
N GLN A 297 4.61 -7.89 2.91
CA GLN A 297 4.86 -8.89 3.94
C GLN A 297 5.04 -10.28 3.30
N ASN A 298 4.84 -11.36 4.05
CA ASN A 298 5.09 -12.73 3.58
C ASN A 298 3.94 -13.35 2.76
N GLY A 299 2.70 -12.90 2.97
CA GLY A 299 1.50 -13.42 2.30
C GLY A 299 0.45 -12.32 2.12
N VAL A 300 -0.64 -12.63 1.42
CA VAL A 300 -1.79 -11.73 1.41
C VAL A 300 -2.54 -11.88 2.73
N ASP A 301 -2.85 -10.76 3.38
CA ASP A 301 -3.63 -10.72 4.61
C ASP A 301 -4.43 -9.43 4.64
N ILE A 302 -5.60 -9.46 5.28
CA ILE A 302 -6.48 -8.30 5.41
C ILE A 302 -6.78 -8.05 6.88
N ARG A 303 -6.40 -6.86 7.31
CA ARG A 303 -6.70 -6.35 8.64
C ARG A 303 -7.54 -5.10 8.55
N LEU A 304 -8.71 -5.11 9.19
CA LEU A 304 -9.44 -3.88 9.45
C LEU A 304 -8.89 -3.16 10.67
N ILE A 305 -8.83 -1.84 10.58
CA ILE A 305 -8.62 -1.01 11.76
C ILE A 305 -9.97 -0.89 12.50
N PRO A 306 -10.14 -1.47 13.70
CA PRO A 306 -11.46 -1.59 14.33
C PRO A 306 -12.11 -0.27 14.73
N TYR A 307 -11.35 0.82 14.70
CA TYR A 307 -11.78 2.18 15.05
C TYR A 307 -11.76 3.14 13.86
N HIS A 308 -11.57 2.63 12.62
CA HIS A 308 -11.64 3.45 11.42
C HIS A 308 -11.96 2.66 10.15
N ASN A 309 -12.48 3.32 9.11
CA ASN A 309 -12.79 2.68 7.84
C ASN A 309 -11.52 2.55 6.99
N VAL A 310 -10.55 1.81 7.51
CA VAL A 310 -9.27 1.55 6.86
C VAL A 310 -8.98 0.07 6.86
N MET A 311 -8.68 -0.45 5.68
CA MET A 311 -8.27 -1.81 5.45
C MET A 311 -6.78 -1.84 5.16
N LEU A 312 -6.02 -2.47 6.04
CA LEU A 312 -4.61 -2.75 5.86
C LEU A 312 -4.48 -4.08 5.11
N ILE A 313 -3.89 -4.06 3.92
CA ILE A 313 -3.73 -5.27 3.11
C ILE A 313 -2.25 -5.58 2.99
N GLY A 314 -1.81 -6.64 3.63
CA GLY A 314 -0.50 -7.18 3.37
C GLY A 314 -0.47 -7.87 2.00
N ILE A 315 0.61 -7.70 1.25
CA ILE A 315 0.83 -8.40 -0.03
C ILE A 315 2.23 -9.05 -0.03
N PRO A 316 2.42 -10.23 -0.63
CA PRO A 316 3.70 -10.92 -0.61
C PRO A 316 4.75 -10.17 -1.42
N TYR A 317 6.02 -10.27 -1.03
CA TYR A 317 7.14 -9.69 -1.79
C TYR A 317 7.24 -10.20 -3.24
N GLY A 318 6.58 -11.32 -3.59
CA GLY A 318 6.49 -11.85 -4.95
C GLY A 318 5.80 -10.90 -5.95
N VAL A 319 4.97 -9.97 -5.47
CA VAL A 319 4.36 -8.91 -6.29
C VAL A 319 5.37 -7.94 -6.91
N MET A 320 6.63 -7.93 -6.43
CA MET A 320 7.69 -7.11 -7.00
C MET A 320 8.21 -7.72 -8.30
N CYS A 321 8.51 -6.86 -9.28
CA CYS A 321 9.07 -7.28 -10.56
C CYS A 321 10.41 -8.02 -10.39
N GLN A 322 10.46 -9.29 -10.81
CA GLN A 322 11.69 -10.07 -10.90
C GLN A 322 12.05 -10.22 -12.38
N ASP A 323 13.23 -9.71 -12.78
CA ASP A 323 13.74 -9.78 -14.16
C ASP A 323 12.77 -9.27 -15.24
N GLY A 324 11.99 -8.23 -14.93
CA GLY A 324 10.99 -7.68 -15.85
C GLY A 324 9.65 -8.41 -15.85
N LYS A 325 9.50 -9.48 -15.06
CA LYS A 325 8.26 -10.25 -14.92
C LYS A 325 7.58 -9.93 -13.60
N TRP A 326 6.25 -9.84 -13.63
CA TRP A 326 5.42 -9.58 -12.47
C TRP A 326 4.64 -10.84 -12.15
N LEU A 327 4.66 -11.29 -10.89
CA LEU A 327 3.83 -12.41 -10.45
C LEU A 327 2.41 -11.90 -10.25
N ALA A 328 1.61 -11.99 -11.30
CA ALA A 328 0.23 -11.54 -11.28
C ALA A 328 -0.66 -12.37 -10.33
N ILE A 329 -0.23 -13.59 -9.98
CA ILE A 329 -0.91 -14.47 -9.01
C ILE A 329 -1.14 -13.77 -7.67
N ASP A 330 -0.10 -13.15 -7.13
CA ASP A 330 -0.15 -12.52 -5.83
C ASP A 330 -1.08 -11.29 -5.80
N TYR A 331 -1.22 -10.59 -6.92
CA TYR A 331 -2.18 -9.49 -7.06
C TYR A 331 -3.61 -9.98 -7.14
N LEU A 332 -3.84 -11.13 -7.80
CA LEU A 332 -5.18 -11.70 -7.96
C LEU A 332 -5.69 -12.46 -6.74
N ALA A 333 -4.82 -12.72 -5.76
CA ALA A 333 -5.24 -13.16 -4.43
C ALA A 333 -5.94 -12.03 -3.65
N ILE A 334 -5.67 -10.75 -3.94
CA ILE A 334 -6.29 -9.62 -3.23
C ILE A 334 -7.82 -9.67 -3.26
N PRO A 335 -8.50 -9.83 -4.42
CA PRO A 335 -9.95 -10.03 -4.45
C PRO A 335 -10.43 -11.22 -3.60
N HIS A 336 -9.71 -12.34 -3.61
CA HIS A 336 -10.07 -13.53 -2.83
C HIS A 336 -10.09 -13.23 -1.33
N GLU A 337 -9.04 -12.60 -0.81
CA GLU A 337 -8.98 -12.20 0.61
C GLU A 337 -10.08 -11.19 0.97
N ILE A 338 -10.41 -10.26 0.06
CA ILE A 338 -11.54 -9.34 0.27
C ILE A 338 -12.86 -10.12 0.35
N GLY A 339 -12.99 -11.22 -0.39
CA GLY A 339 -14.11 -12.14 -0.31
C GLY A 339 -14.26 -12.77 1.07
N HIS A 340 -13.18 -13.27 1.68
CA HIS A 340 -13.19 -13.73 3.08
C HIS A 340 -13.72 -12.65 4.02
N HIS A 341 -13.20 -11.46 3.86
CA HIS A 341 -13.58 -10.33 4.68
C HIS A 341 -15.08 -10.01 4.54
N LEU A 342 -15.60 -9.93 3.32
CA LEU A 342 -17.03 -9.69 3.09
C LEU A 342 -17.90 -10.82 3.62
N PHE A 343 -17.46 -12.08 3.53
CA PHE A 343 -18.19 -13.21 4.08
C PHE A 343 -18.49 -13.03 5.57
N TRP A 344 -17.48 -12.63 6.35
CA TRP A 344 -17.60 -12.47 7.80
C TRP A 344 -18.31 -11.19 8.23
N PHE A 345 -18.03 -10.08 7.55
CA PHE A 345 -18.35 -8.75 8.09
C PHE A 345 -19.44 -8.01 7.31
N LYS A 346 -19.80 -8.45 6.09
CA LYS A 346 -20.86 -7.79 5.33
C LYS A 346 -22.20 -7.98 6.02
N ARG A 347 -22.82 -6.87 6.43
CA ARG A 347 -24.23 -6.84 6.85
C ARG A 347 -25.14 -6.71 5.63
N THR A 348 -26.36 -7.19 5.78
CA THR A 348 -27.43 -6.96 4.82
C THR A 348 -28.41 -5.95 5.40
N HIS A 349 -29.25 -5.34 4.54
CA HIS A 349 -30.30 -4.39 4.93
C HIS A 349 -31.23 -4.90 6.05
N GLU A 350 -31.35 -6.22 6.23
CA GLU A 350 -32.18 -6.85 7.27
C GLU A 350 -31.45 -7.02 8.61
N SER A 351 -30.29 -6.38 8.81
CA SER A 351 -29.38 -6.56 9.97
C SER A 351 -28.82 -7.97 10.15
N GLU A 352 -29.16 -8.92 9.27
CA GLU A 352 -28.55 -10.24 9.16
C GLU A 352 -27.18 -10.13 8.46
N ASN A 353 -26.15 -10.83 8.96
CA ASN A 353 -24.87 -10.87 8.25
C ASN A 353 -24.95 -11.80 7.03
N LEU A 354 -24.16 -11.50 5.99
CA LEU A 354 -24.20 -12.21 4.70
C LEU A 354 -24.01 -13.72 4.86
N ARG A 355 -23.12 -14.13 5.76
CA ARG A 355 -22.89 -15.52 6.15
C ARG A 355 -24.16 -16.20 6.66
N GLN A 356 -24.89 -15.60 7.60
CA GLN A 356 -26.15 -16.14 8.12
C GLN A 356 -27.19 -16.30 7.01
N LYS A 357 -27.31 -15.30 6.14
CA LYS A 357 -28.21 -15.35 4.99
C LYS A 357 -27.86 -16.50 4.03
N LEU A 358 -26.57 -16.68 3.73
CA LEU A 358 -26.08 -17.79 2.91
C LEU A 358 -26.41 -19.15 3.55
N ILE A 359 -26.10 -19.32 4.83
CA ILE A 359 -26.41 -20.54 5.58
C ILE A 359 -27.92 -20.83 5.56
N LYS A 360 -28.75 -19.80 5.74
CA LYS A 360 -30.20 -19.93 5.71
C LYS A 360 -30.73 -20.38 4.35
N LYS A 361 -30.21 -19.82 3.27
CA LYS A 361 -30.53 -20.28 1.91
C LYS A 361 -30.09 -21.72 1.66
N LEU A 362 -28.91 -22.09 2.16
CA LEU A 362 -28.42 -23.47 2.07
C LEU A 362 -29.33 -24.44 2.84
N TRP A 363 -29.89 -24.02 3.98
CA TRP A 363 -30.89 -24.82 4.70
C TRP A 363 -32.18 -25.05 3.91
N GLU A 364 -32.46 -24.30 2.85
CA GLU A 364 -33.67 -24.48 2.06
C GLU A 364 -33.53 -25.60 1.01
N ILE A 365 -32.32 -26.09 0.74
CA ILE A 365 -32.09 -27.19 -0.22
C ILE A 365 -32.56 -28.52 0.40
N ASP A 366 -33.52 -29.18 -0.24
CA ASP A 366 -34.18 -30.39 0.27
C ASP A 366 -33.21 -31.55 0.53
N GLU A 367 -32.18 -31.70 -0.32
CA GLU A 367 -31.13 -32.70 -0.17
C GLU A 367 -30.29 -32.46 1.10
N LEU A 368 -30.05 -31.18 1.45
CA LEU A 368 -29.33 -30.81 2.66
C LEU A 368 -30.24 -30.92 3.90
N LYS A 369 -31.52 -30.56 3.77
CA LYS A 369 -32.53 -30.75 4.82
C LYS A 369 -32.64 -32.22 5.26
N ALA A 370 -32.63 -33.16 4.32
CA ALA A 370 -32.77 -34.59 4.63
C ALA A 370 -31.57 -35.14 5.43
N GLY A 371 -30.35 -34.73 5.08
CA GLY A 371 -29.14 -35.08 5.83
C GLY A 371 -29.17 -34.49 7.25
N LEU A 372 -29.65 -33.25 7.39
CA LEU A 372 -29.75 -32.55 8.66
C LEU A 372 -30.86 -33.08 9.57
N ALA A 373 -32.02 -33.42 9.03
CA ALA A 373 -33.11 -34.05 9.78
C ALA A 373 -32.67 -35.36 10.44
N THR A 374 -31.77 -36.10 9.79
CA THR A 374 -31.18 -37.33 10.34
C THR A 374 -30.25 -37.04 11.53
N ILE A 375 -29.44 -35.98 11.45
CA ILE A 375 -28.56 -35.53 12.55
C ILE A 375 -29.38 -34.98 13.72
N MET A 376 -30.43 -34.21 13.43
CA MET A 376 -31.35 -33.67 14.44
C MET A 376 -32.16 -34.77 15.13
N ALA A 377 -32.60 -35.79 14.40
CA ALA A 377 -33.27 -36.96 14.99
C ALA A 377 -32.35 -37.78 15.91
N GLN A 378 -31.03 -37.67 15.74
CA GLN A 378 -30.02 -38.31 16.59
C GLN A 378 -29.60 -37.45 17.80
N GLN A 379 -29.90 -36.15 17.81
CA GLN A 379 -29.69 -35.27 18.95
C GLN A 379 -30.97 -35.19 19.80
N THR A 380 -31.07 -36.06 20.80
CA THR A 380 -32.12 -36.07 21.81
C THR A 380 -32.15 -34.76 22.61
N GLU A 381 -33.30 -34.08 22.56
CA GLU A 381 -33.89 -33.13 23.51
C GLU A 381 -32.98 -32.08 24.19
N GLY A 382 -33.14 -30.82 23.78
CA GLY A 382 -33.00 -29.67 24.69
C GLY A 382 -31.84 -28.70 24.44
N ILE A 383 -31.04 -28.88 23.39
CA ILE A 383 -29.99 -27.94 23.02
C ILE A 383 -30.32 -27.45 21.60
N GLU A 384 -30.50 -26.13 21.44
CA GLU A 384 -30.49 -25.50 20.12
C GLU A 384 -29.31 -26.09 19.32
N PRO A 385 -29.51 -26.53 18.06
CA PRO A 385 -28.41 -27.08 17.28
C PRO A 385 -27.35 -25.99 17.13
N GLU A 386 -26.33 -26.02 17.99
CA GLU A 386 -25.21 -25.10 17.85
C GLU A 386 -24.63 -25.35 16.47
N PHE A 387 -24.46 -24.29 15.69
CA PHE A 387 -23.86 -24.31 14.35
C PHE A 387 -22.57 -25.17 14.24
N LYS A 388 -21.86 -25.36 15.36
CA LYS A 388 -20.72 -26.28 15.52
C LYS A 388 -21.05 -27.76 15.26
N SER A 389 -22.26 -28.24 15.58
CA SER A 389 -22.67 -29.62 15.28
C SER A 389 -22.93 -29.82 13.79
N LEU A 390 -23.48 -28.81 13.10
CA LEU A 390 -23.72 -28.80 11.65
C LEU A 390 -22.41 -28.82 10.85
N GLN A 391 -21.43 -27.98 11.22
CA GLN A 391 -20.10 -27.99 10.62
C GLN A 391 -19.41 -29.35 10.73
N LYS A 392 -19.70 -30.11 11.79
CA LYS A 392 -19.07 -31.41 12.02
C LYS A 392 -19.53 -32.49 11.04
N HIS A 393 -20.69 -32.35 10.40
CA HIS A 393 -21.31 -33.45 9.64
C HIS A 393 -21.41 -33.19 8.13
N GLN A 394 -21.15 -31.97 7.65
CA GLN A 394 -21.23 -31.65 6.22
C GLN A 394 -20.05 -30.76 5.80
N TRP A 395 -19.08 -31.38 5.12
CA TRP A 395 -17.82 -30.77 4.65
C TRP A 395 -18.01 -29.46 3.88
N TYR A 396 -19.08 -29.35 3.07
CA TYR A 396 -19.32 -28.15 2.26
C TYR A 396 -19.65 -26.90 3.07
N PHE A 397 -20.17 -27.02 4.30
CA PHE A 397 -20.36 -25.84 5.17
C PHE A 397 -19.04 -25.28 5.68
N ARG A 398 -17.99 -26.11 5.77
CA ARG A 398 -16.64 -25.65 6.11
C ARG A 398 -15.99 -24.95 4.92
N TRP A 399 -16.23 -25.48 3.72
CA TRP A 399 -15.75 -24.89 2.47
C TRP A 399 -16.50 -23.63 2.06
N LEU A 400 -17.64 -23.31 2.69
CA LEU A 400 -18.52 -22.23 2.24
C LEU A 400 -17.81 -20.88 2.18
N GLU A 401 -16.95 -20.60 3.17
CA GLU A 401 -16.17 -19.38 3.22
C GLU A 401 -15.22 -19.27 2.02
N GLU A 402 -14.41 -20.30 1.78
CA GLU A 402 -13.49 -20.38 0.63
C GLU A 402 -14.21 -20.34 -0.71
N ILE A 403 -15.34 -21.05 -0.85
CA ILE A 403 -16.15 -21.02 -2.07
C ILE A 403 -16.70 -19.61 -2.30
N PHE A 404 -17.11 -18.91 -1.24
CA PHE A 404 -17.55 -17.53 -1.34
C PHE A 404 -16.41 -16.60 -1.75
N ALA A 405 -15.23 -16.75 -1.15
CA ALA A 405 -14.04 -15.99 -1.49
C ALA A 405 -13.57 -16.24 -2.94
N ASP A 406 -13.59 -17.50 -3.38
CA ASP A 406 -13.37 -17.90 -4.78
C ASP A 406 -14.39 -17.25 -5.71
N ALA A 407 -15.68 -17.31 -5.38
CA ALA A 407 -16.74 -16.71 -6.19
C ALA A 407 -16.59 -15.19 -6.29
N PHE A 408 -16.23 -14.53 -5.19
CA PHE A 408 -15.96 -13.09 -5.18
C PHE A 408 -14.73 -12.75 -6.03
N GLY A 409 -13.63 -13.51 -5.87
CA GLY A 409 -12.43 -13.36 -6.69
C GLY A 409 -12.72 -13.55 -8.18
N CYS A 410 -13.48 -14.58 -8.55
CA CYS A 410 -13.98 -14.81 -9.91
C CYS A 410 -14.85 -13.66 -10.39
N ARG A 411 -15.72 -13.12 -9.53
CA ARG A 411 -16.58 -11.99 -9.90
C ARG A 411 -15.80 -10.73 -10.18
N ILE A 412 -14.71 -10.47 -9.46
CA ILE A 412 -13.90 -9.26 -9.65
C ILE A 412 -12.90 -9.41 -10.80
N ALA A 413 -12.20 -10.55 -10.85
CA ALA A 413 -11.10 -10.79 -11.77
C ALA A 413 -11.51 -11.52 -13.07
N GLY A 414 -12.71 -12.12 -13.11
CA GLY A 414 -13.17 -12.91 -14.25
C GLY A 414 -12.32 -14.18 -14.44
N PRO A 415 -12.18 -14.67 -15.69
CA PRO A 415 -11.48 -15.93 -16.00
C PRO A 415 -10.00 -15.99 -15.59
N ILE A 416 -9.35 -14.84 -15.42
CA ILE A 416 -7.94 -14.76 -15.04
C ILE A 416 -7.70 -15.26 -13.60
N SER A 417 -8.72 -15.21 -12.73
CA SER A 417 -8.67 -15.80 -11.38
C SER A 417 -8.42 -17.30 -11.44
N VAL A 418 -9.11 -18.00 -12.35
CA VAL A 418 -8.96 -19.44 -12.56
C VAL A 418 -7.55 -19.77 -13.06
N LEU A 419 -7.08 -19.05 -14.09
CA LEU A 419 -5.74 -19.27 -14.64
C LEU A 419 -4.64 -19.03 -13.60
N SER A 420 -4.80 -17.98 -12.80
CA SER A 420 -3.92 -17.66 -11.69
C SER A 420 -3.89 -18.77 -10.65
N PHE A 421 -5.06 -19.30 -10.29
CA PHE A 421 -5.15 -20.39 -9.33
C PHE A 421 -4.54 -21.69 -9.89
N GLN A 422 -4.78 -22.00 -11.17
CA GLN A 422 -4.15 -23.13 -11.85
C GLN A 422 -2.62 -23.00 -11.84
N GLU A 423 -2.06 -21.80 -12.09
CA GLU A 423 -0.62 -21.57 -12.03
C GLU A 423 -0.07 -21.70 -10.60
N LEU A 424 -0.80 -21.20 -9.60
CA LEU A 424 -0.47 -21.36 -8.19
C LEU A 424 -0.36 -22.84 -7.81
N LEU A 425 -1.39 -23.64 -8.15
CA LEU A 425 -1.38 -25.08 -7.91
C LEU A 425 -0.28 -25.78 -8.70
N ALA A 426 -0.02 -25.35 -9.93
CA ALA A 426 1.01 -25.93 -10.77
C ALA A 426 2.42 -25.78 -10.19
N SER A 427 2.64 -24.75 -9.36
CA SER A 427 3.92 -24.50 -8.69
C SER A 427 4.14 -25.34 -7.42
N GLY A 428 3.09 -25.95 -6.87
CA GLY A 428 3.13 -26.66 -5.59
C GLY A 428 3.40 -28.17 -5.70
N SER A 429 3.43 -28.84 -4.55
CA SER A 429 3.70 -30.28 -4.46
C SER A 429 2.40 -31.09 -4.63
N PRO A 430 2.34 -32.12 -5.49
CA PRO A 430 1.13 -32.91 -5.74
C PRO A 430 0.45 -33.41 -4.45
N THR A 431 1.25 -33.87 -3.48
CA THR A 431 0.75 -34.41 -2.21
C THR A 431 0.03 -33.37 -1.34
N ALA A 432 0.40 -32.10 -1.44
CA ALA A 432 -0.25 -31.02 -0.71
C ALA A 432 -1.60 -30.65 -1.35
N HIS A 433 -1.83 -31.03 -2.62
CA HIS A 433 -3.03 -30.69 -3.38
C HIS A 433 -4.09 -31.80 -3.37
N GLU A 434 -3.77 -32.97 -2.83
CA GLU A 434 -4.67 -34.11 -2.64
C GLU A 434 -5.24 -34.17 -1.21
N SER A 435 -4.54 -33.61 -0.23
CA SER A 435 -4.97 -33.67 1.17
C SER A 435 -6.12 -32.70 1.44
N HIS A 436 -7.23 -33.23 1.93
CA HIS A 436 -8.29 -32.45 2.56
C HIS A 436 -7.79 -31.99 3.93
N ASP A 437 -7.59 -30.68 4.10
CA ASP A 437 -7.13 -30.10 5.37
C ASP A 437 -8.28 -29.74 6.33
N HIS A 438 -9.48 -30.22 6.01
CA HIS A 438 -10.69 -30.06 6.82
C HIS A 438 -11.32 -28.66 6.82
N VAL A 439 -10.67 -27.69 6.16
CA VAL A 439 -11.08 -26.28 6.15
C VAL A 439 -11.35 -25.81 4.71
N HIS A 440 -10.50 -26.19 3.76
CA HIS A 440 -10.54 -25.70 2.40
C HIS A 440 -11.08 -26.76 1.42
N PRO A 441 -11.70 -26.35 0.30
CA PRO A 441 -11.94 -27.24 -0.82
C PRO A 441 -10.63 -27.89 -1.27
N ILE A 442 -10.72 -29.16 -1.67
CA ILE A 442 -9.57 -29.91 -2.19
C ILE A 442 -8.91 -29.08 -3.31
N PRO A 443 -7.62 -28.72 -3.18
CA PRO A 443 -6.99 -27.77 -4.08
C PRO A 443 -7.11 -28.18 -5.55
N ALA A 444 -6.95 -29.46 -5.87
CA ALA A 444 -7.09 -29.97 -7.23
C ALA A 444 -8.49 -29.83 -7.85
N LEU A 445 -9.54 -29.71 -7.02
CA LEU A 445 -10.93 -29.51 -7.45
C LEU A 445 -11.31 -28.02 -7.57
N ARG A 446 -10.60 -27.11 -6.91
CA ARG A 446 -10.91 -25.66 -6.90
C ARG A 446 -10.98 -25.03 -8.29
N PRO A 447 -10.09 -25.32 -9.26
CA PRO A 447 -10.24 -24.79 -10.62
C PRO A 447 -11.59 -25.14 -11.27
N PHE A 448 -12.12 -26.35 -11.05
CA PHE A 448 -13.45 -26.74 -11.57
C PHE A 448 -14.59 -26.03 -10.82
N ILE A 449 -14.42 -25.78 -9.52
CA ILE A 449 -15.37 -24.99 -8.72
C ILE A 449 -15.43 -23.55 -9.25
N GLN A 450 -14.27 -22.93 -9.49
CA GLN A 450 -14.19 -21.56 -10.00
C GLN A 450 -14.73 -21.42 -11.43
N THR A 451 -14.50 -22.38 -12.33
CA THR A 451 -15.10 -22.35 -13.68
C THR A 451 -16.62 -22.52 -13.64
N GLU A 452 -17.15 -23.37 -12.76
CA GLU A 452 -18.59 -23.50 -12.55
C GLU A 452 -19.19 -22.19 -11.98
N LEU A 453 -18.52 -21.54 -11.02
CA LEU A 453 -18.93 -20.24 -10.48
C LEU A 453 -18.98 -19.16 -11.56
N LEU A 454 -17.94 -19.04 -12.40
CA LEU A 454 -17.93 -18.09 -13.53
C LEU A 454 -19.08 -18.35 -14.51
N SER A 455 -19.34 -19.62 -14.83
CA SER A 455 -20.44 -20.03 -15.71
C SER A 455 -21.81 -19.64 -15.12
N LYS A 456 -22.03 -19.95 -13.83
CA LYS A 456 -23.26 -19.59 -13.10
C LYS A 456 -23.46 -18.07 -12.95
N MET A 457 -22.38 -17.29 -12.92
CA MET A 457 -22.43 -15.82 -12.92
C MET A 457 -22.53 -15.21 -14.33
N GLY A 458 -22.54 -16.03 -15.39
CA GLY A 458 -22.61 -15.56 -16.77
C GLY A 458 -21.35 -14.85 -17.27
N GLN A 459 -20.20 -15.07 -16.63
CA GLN A 459 -18.91 -14.45 -17.01
C GLN A 459 -18.11 -15.27 -18.02
N ILE A 460 -18.52 -16.50 -18.30
CA ILE A 460 -17.96 -17.33 -19.37
C ILE A 460 -19.05 -18.14 -20.07
N SER A 461 -18.81 -18.46 -21.34
CA SER A 461 -19.62 -19.40 -22.12
C SER A 461 -19.24 -20.85 -21.81
N GLU A 462 -20.14 -21.80 -22.10
CA GLU A 462 -19.87 -23.23 -21.90
C GLU A 462 -18.59 -23.71 -22.64
N PRO A 463 -18.31 -23.29 -23.90
CA PRO A 463 -17.04 -23.63 -24.56
C PRO A 463 -15.80 -23.11 -23.84
N GLN A 464 -15.86 -21.94 -23.19
CA GLN A 464 -14.74 -21.39 -22.42
C GLN A 464 -14.52 -22.20 -21.12
N LYS A 465 -15.61 -22.56 -20.45
CA LYS A 465 -15.59 -23.45 -19.27
C LYS A 465 -14.98 -24.80 -19.61
N ASP A 466 -15.41 -25.42 -20.71
CA ASP A 466 -14.86 -26.69 -21.19
C ASP A 466 -13.36 -26.58 -21.47
N LYS A 467 -12.93 -25.50 -22.15
CA LYS A 467 -11.51 -25.26 -22.45
C LYS A 467 -10.66 -25.09 -21.18
N LEU A 468 -11.14 -24.33 -20.18
CA LEU A 468 -10.46 -24.14 -18.90
C LEU A 468 -10.33 -25.47 -18.14
N ASN A 469 -11.40 -26.26 -18.09
CA ASN A 469 -11.44 -27.55 -17.41
C ASN A 469 -10.59 -28.61 -18.11
N GLU A 470 -10.63 -28.66 -19.43
CA GLU A 470 -9.80 -29.56 -20.23
C GLU A 470 -8.32 -29.21 -20.07
N SER A 471 -7.95 -27.94 -20.16
CA SER A 471 -6.57 -27.49 -19.98
C SER A 471 -6.00 -27.88 -18.62
N TRP A 472 -6.78 -27.67 -17.55
CA TRP A 472 -6.38 -28.10 -16.21
C TRP A 472 -6.27 -29.62 -16.09
N SER A 473 -7.26 -30.35 -16.61
CA SER A 473 -7.24 -31.82 -16.60
C SER A 473 -6.03 -32.40 -17.32
N GLN A 474 -5.69 -31.85 -18.49
CA GLN A 474 -4.50 -32.24 -19.26
C GLN A 474 -3.21 -31.92 -18.50
N TRP A 475 -3.13 -30.74 -17.87
CA TRP A 475 -1.97 -30.36 -17.07
C TRP A 475 -1.77 -31.30 -15.89
N VAL A 476 -2.84 -31.56 -15.10
CA VAL A 476 -2.82 -32.48 -13.96
C VAL A 476 -2.47 -33.89 -14.41
N GLN A 477 -3.03 -34.38 -15.51
CA GLN A 477 -2.69 -35.72 -16.01
C GLN A 477 -1.22 -35.82 -16.42
N THR A 478 -0.69 -34.78 -17.07
CA THR A 478 0.70 -34.75 -17.54
C THR A 478 1.69 -34.66 -16.38
N HIS A 479 1.42 -33.78 -15.42
CA HIS A 479 2.37 -33.44 -14.38
C HIS A 479 2.13 -34.21 -13.10
N TRP A 480 0.91 -34.60 -12.78
CA TRP A 480 0.52 -35.31 -11.55
C TRP A 480 -0.01 -36.73 -11.79
N GLY A 481 -0.13 -37.19 -13.04
CA GLY A 481 -0.73 -38.49 -13.36
C GLY A 481 -0.10 -39.71 -12.68
N ARG A 482 1.16 -39.64 -12.23
CA ARG A 482 1.80 -40.72 -11.46
C ARG A 482 1.37 -40.78 -9.98
N TRP A 483 0.74 -39.73 -9.47
CA TRP A 483 0.20 -39.66 -8.11
C TRP A 483 -1.32 -39.92 -8.08
N LEU A 484 -2.00 -39.71 -9.20
CA LEU A 484 -3.40 -40.08 -9.34
C LEU A 484 -3.56 -41.61 -9.32
N THR A 485 -4.51 -42.07 -8.53
CA THR A 485 -4.96 -43.48 -8.53
C THR A 485 -6.02 -43.76 -9.59
N ALA A 486 -6.61 -42.69 -10.15
CA ALA A 486 -7.63 -42.73 -11.19
C ALA A 486 -7.13 -42.16 -12.52
N ALA A 487 -7.92 -42.33 -13.58
CA ALA A 487 -7.60 -41.84 -14.92
C ALA A 487 -7.70 -40.31 -15.08
N SER A 488 -8.33 -39.63 -14.11
CA SER A 488 -8.47 -38.18 -14.07
C SER A 488 -8.76 -37.72 -12.64
N ILE A 489 -8.62 -36.42 -12.38
CA ILE A 489 -8.98 -35.83 -11.08
C ILE A 489 -10.49 -35.91 -10.79
N ALA A 490 -11.33 -35.94 -11.82
CA ALA A 490 -12.78 -36.12 -11.66
C ALA A 490 -13.13 -37.53 -11.16
N GLU A 491 -12.35 -38.54 -11.54
CA GLU A 491 -12.54 -39.93 -11.11
C GLU A 491 -11.72 -40.30 -9.86
N GLN A 492 -10.83 -39.41 -9.41
CA GLN A 492 -10.07 -39.59 -8.18
C GLN A 492 -11.00 -39.57 -6.96
N THR A 493 -10.82 -40.53 -6.05
CA THR A 493 -11.57 -40.61 -4.80
C THR A 493 -10.90 -39.80 -3.70
N PHE A 494 -11.70 -39.09 -2.93
CA PHE A 494 -11.26 -38.27 -1.79
C PHE A 494 -12.03 -38.65 -0.53
N GLU A 495 -11.33 -38.65 0.60
CA GLU A 495 -11.94 -38.78 1.92
C GLU A 495 -12.36 -37.39 2.40
N LEU A 496 -13.62 -37.27 2.83
CA LEU A 496 -14.20 -36.02 3.30
C LEU A 496 -14.75 -36.19 4.71
N ASP A 497 -14.65 -35.13 5.50
CA ASP A 497 -15.16 -35.14 6.86
C ASP A 497 -16.67 -35.38 6.92
N GLY A 498 -17.07 -36.26 7.83
CA GLY A 498 -18.47 -36.60 8.06
C GLY A 498 -19.09 -37.41 6.93
N GLN A 499 -18.28 -38.03 6.06
CA GLN A 499 -18.76 -39.02 5.07
C GLN A 499 -18.24 -40.42 5.44
N ASP A 500 -19.14 -41.40 5.46
CA ASP A 500 -18.81 -42.81 5.74
C ASP A 500 -18.06 -43.48 4.57
N SER A 501 -18.06 -42.86 3.39
CA SER A 501 -17.42 -43.35 2.18
C SER A 501 -16.73 -42.23 1.43
N SER A 502 -15.58 -42.54 0.82
CA SER A 502 -14.91 -41.64 -0.11
C SER A 502 -15.82 -41.28 -1.29
N LEU A 503 -15.69 -40.07 -1.81
CA LEU A 503 -16.42 -39.59 -2.98
C LEU A 503 -15.45 -39.34 -4.13
N THR A 504 -15.88 -39.58 -5.36
CA THR A 504 -15.13 -39.15 -6.55
C THR A 504 -15.19 -37.64 -6.70
N GLY A 505 -14.18 -37.02 -7.32
CA GLY A 505 -14.19 -35.59 -7.64
C GLY A 505 -15.46 -35.15 -8.38
N LYS A 506 -15.97 -35.99 -9.29
CA LYS A 506 -17.22 -35.78 -10.02
C LYS A 506 -18.45 -35.78 -9.11
N GLU A 507 -18.52 -36.69 -8.14
CA GLU A 507 -19.60 -36.69 -7.15
C GLU A 507 -19.54 -35.47 -6.24
N ILE A 508 -18.34 -35.04 -5.84
CA ILE A 508 -18.12 -33.82 -5.04
C ILE A 508 -18.64 -32.59 -5.80
N LEU A 509 -18.20 -32.40 -7.05
CA LEU A 509 -18.64 -31.28 -7.89
C LEU A 509 -20.16 -31.29 -8.09
N LYS A 510 -20.75 -32.47 -8.34
CA LYS A 510 -22.21 -32.62 -8.46
C LYS A 510 -22.95 -32.22 -7.19
N ARG A 511 -22.44 -32.61 -6.01
CA ARG A 511 -23.05 -32.26 -4.71
C ARG A 511 -22.87 -30.78 -4.35
N LEU A 512 -21.83 -30.12 -4.86
CA LEU A 512 -21.61 -28.68 -4.68
C LEU A 512 -22.53 -27.83 -5.57
N GLU A 513 -23.09 -28.37 -6.65
CA GLU A 513 -23.82 -27.60 -7.66
C GLU A 513 -24.94 -26.68 -7.09
N PRO A 514 -25.77 -27.12 -6.12
CA PRO A 514 -26.74 -26.24 -5.46
C PRO A 514 -26.09 -25.13 -4.62
N VAL A 515 -24.97 -25.45 -3.94
CA VAL A 515 -24.19 -24.50 -3.12
C VAL A 515 -23.59 -23.41 -4.02
N LEU A 516 -22.98 -23.81 -5.12
CA LEU A 516 -22.37 -22.89 -6.09
C LEU A 516 -23.42 -21.96 -6.71
N THR A 517 -24.63 -22.46 -6.98
CA THR A 517 -25.75 -21.64 -7.45
C THR A 517 -26.13 -20.56 -6.45
N ILE A 518 -26.33 -20.92 -5.18
CA ILE A 518 -26.70 -19.96 -4.13
C ILE A 518 -25.59 -18.91 -3.92
N VAL A 519 -24.32 -19.35 -3.89
CA VAL A 519 -23.18 -18.44 -3.74
C VAL A 519 -23.09 -17.49 -4.93
N ALA A 520 -23.16 -17.99 -6.16
CA ALA A 520 -23.13 -17.17 -7.38
C ALA A 520 -24.27 -16.13 -7.37
N GLU A 521 -25.50 -16.52 -7.01
CA GLU A 521 -26.62 -15.59 -6.88
C GLU A 521 -26.37 -14.50 -5.84
N GLN A 522 -25.78 -14.84 -4.69
CA GLN A 522 -25.46 -13.84 -3.66
C GLN A 522 -24.34 -12.90 -4.10
N ILE A 523 -23.32 -13.41 -4.78
CA ILE A 523 -22.25 -12.58 -5.33
C ILE A 523 -22.77 -11.65 -6.42
N MET A 524 -23.64 -12.12 -7.32
CA MET A 524 -24.28 -11.27 -8.34
C MET A 524 -25.19 -10.21 -7.73
N ALA A 525 -25.89 -10.51 -6.64
CA ALA A 525 -26.69 -9.54 -5.91
C ALA A 525 -25.81 -8.50 -5.18
N LEU A 526 -24.65 -8.93 -4.67
CA LEU A 526 -23.68 -8.06 -4.01
C LEU A 526 -22.94 -7.15 -5.00
N ILE A 527 -22.60 -7.69 -6.18
CA ILE A 527 -21.87 -6.99 -7.25
C ILE A 527 -22.68 -7.08 -8.55
N PRO A 528 -23.64 -6.16 -8.75
CA PRO A 528 -24.37 -6.01 -10.00
C PRO A 528 -23.44 -5.81 -11.20
N ALA A 529 -23.90 -6.19 -12.40
CA ALA A 529 -23.09 -6.16 -13.62
C ALA A 529 -22.58 -4.76 -14.01
N ASP A 530 -23.34 -3.71 -13.71
CA ASP A 530 -22.96 -2.32 -13.92
C ASP A 530 -21.86 -1.82 -12.96
N LYS A 531 -21.62 -2.53 -11.85
CA LYS A 531 -20.54 -2.25 -10.91
C LYS A 531 -19.29 -3.10 -11.15
N HIS A 532 -19.26 -3.89 -12.22
CA HIS A 532 -18.10 -4.74 -12.52
C HIS A 532 -16.86 -3.87 -12.81
N PRO A 533 -15.68 -4.18 -12.22
CA PRO A 533 -14.49 -3.36 -12.41
C PRO A 533 -14.12 -3.19 -13.88
N ASN A 534 -13.83 -1.95 -14.29
CA ASN A 534 -13.51 -1.63 -15.69
C ASN A 534 -12.25 -2.36 -16.21
N TRP A 535 -11.36 -2.81 -15.33
CA TRP A 535 -10.10 -3.45 -15.73
C TRP A 535 -10.28 -4.91 -16.20
N THR A 536 -11.46 -5.51 -15.98
CA THR A 536 -11.81 -6.88 -16.41
C THR A 536 -12.95 -6.95 -17.42
N GLN A 537 -13.68 -5.85 -17.67
CA GLN A 537 -14.87 -5.84 -18.55
C GLN A 537 -14.59 -6.37 -19.97
N ASP A 538 -13.41 -6.14 -20.52
CA ASP A 538 -13.06 -6.63 -21.86
C ASP A 538 -12.86 -8.16 -21.90
N TRP A 539 -12.79 -8.83 -20.76
CA TRP A 539 -12.43 -10.24 -20.64
C TRP A 539 -13.64 -11.16 -20.42
N ASP A 540 -14.79 -10.63 -20.01
CA ASP A 540 -15.96 -11.44 -19.61
C ASP A 540 -16.84 -11.91 -20.78
N HIS A 541 -16.78 -11.25 -21.95
CA HIS A 541 -17.80 -11.44 -23.01
C HIS A 541 -17.24 -11.61 -24.42
N SER A 542 -15.93 -11.75 -24.53
CA SER A 542 -15.27 -11.89 -25.81
C SER A 542 -15.08 -13.37 -26.12
N ASP A 543 -16.02 -13.97 -26.87
CA ASP A 543 -15.80 -15.24 -27.58
C ASP A 543 -14.56 -15.19 -28.50
N THR A 544 -13.99 -13.99 -28.70
CA THR A 544 -12.85 -13.68 -29.56
C THR A 544 -11.51 -13.62 -28.83
N ILE A 545 -11.46 -13.52 -27.50
CA ILE A 545 -10.21 -13.57 -26.75
C ILE A 545 -9.91 -15.03 -26.45
N SER A 546 -8.85 -15.56 -27.08
CA SER A 546 -8.39 -16.91 -26.80
C SER A 546 -7.79 -16.99 -25.39
N LEU A 547 -7.93 -18.16 -24.75
CA LEU A 547 -7.31 -18.46 -23.44
C LEU A 547 -5.81 -18.10 -23.40
N GLU A 548 -5.10 -18.35 -24.50
CA GLU A 548 -3.68 -18.04 -24.68
C GLU A 548 -3.43 -16.54 -24.62
N LYS A 549 -4.34 -15.71 -25.15
CA LYS A 549 -4.27 -14.26 -25.05
C LYS A 549 -4.54 -13.79 -23.63
N LEU A 550 -5.49 -14.38 -22.89
CA LEU A 550 -5.69 -14.08 -21.46
C LEU A 550 -4.43 -14.41 -20.65
N TYR A 551 -3.86 -15.59 -20.88
CA TYR A 551 -2.62 -16.02 -20.22
C TYR A 551 -1.44 -15.10 -20.56
N HIS A 552 -1.34 -14.63 -21.80
CA HIS A 552 -0.31 -13.67 -22.20
C HIS A 552 -0.51 -12.29 -21.56
N LEU A 553 -1.76 -11.81 -21.48
CA LEU A 553 -2.08 -10.55 -20.78
C LEU A 553 -1.74 -10.63 -19.29
N PHE A 554 -1.97 -11.79 -18.69
CA PHE A 554 -1.63 -12.13 -17.31
C PHE A 554 -0.11 -12.16 -17.07
N THR A 555 0.63 -12.94 -17.85
CA THR A 555 2.05 -13.23 -17.63
C THR A 555 3.02 -12.14 -18.05
N GLU A 556 2.67 -11.28 -19.02
CA GLU A 556 3.57 -10.21 -19.49
C GLU A 556 3.50 -8.91 -18.67
N GLY A 557 2.73 -8.89 -17.57
CA GLY A 557 2.47 -7.67 -16.83
C GLY A 557 1.72 -6.61 -17.65
N THR A 558 1.11 -7.03 -18.77
CA THR A 558 0.25 -6.15 -19.59
C THR A 558 -0.95 -5.69 -18.77
N PHE A 559 -1.42 -6.51 -17.84
CA PHE A 559 -2.42 -6.11 -16.84
C PHE A 559 -1.94 -4.89 -16.01
N LEU A 560 -0.68 -4.86 -15.53
CA LEU A 560 -0.13 -3.70 -14.81
C LEU A 560 0.05 -2.49 -15.74
N LYS A 561 0.39 -2.72 -17.01
CA LYS A 561 0.40 -1.65 -18.02
C LYS A 561 -0.99 -1.08 -18.29
N ASN A 562 -2.05 -1.90 -18.20
CA ASN A 562 -3.43 -1.45 -18.30
C ASN A 562 -3.92 -0.79 -17.01
N LEU A 563 -3.29 -1.08 -15.87
CA LEU A 563 -3.43 -0.29 -14.65
C LEU A 563 -2.60 1.01 -14.71
N SER A 564 -1.58 1.12 -15.58
CA SER A 564 -0.74 2.32 -15.73
C SER A 564 -1.51 3.61 -16.03
N PRO A 565 -2.60 3.65 -16.81
CA PRO A 565 -3.43 4.85 -16.92
C PRO A 565 -4.04 5.30 -15.59
N LEU A 566 -4.33 4.34 -14.69
CA LEU A 566 -4.79 4.59 -13.33
C LEU A 566 -3.61 4.92 -12.39
N ILE A 567 -2.41 4.41 -12.70
CA ILE A 567 -1.15 4.62 -11.99
C ILE A 567 -0.32 5.65 -12.77
N ARG A 568 -0.61 6.96 -12.68
CA ARG A 568 0.08 8.01 -13.45
C ARG A 568 1.61 7.92 -13.33
N THR A 569 2.30 7.45 -14.39
CA THR A 569 3.74 7.11 -14.40
C THR A 569 4.68 8.25 -14.80
N ASP A 570 4.18 9.39 -15.26
CA ASP A 570 5.00 10.46 -15.87
C ASP A 570 5.62 11.43 -14.84
N GLY A 571 5.40 11.22 -13.55
CA GLY A 571 6.01 12.00 -12.48
C GLY A 571 5.47 13.43 -12.32
N SER A 572 4.67 13.92 -13.27
CA SER A 572 4.20 15.32 -13.30
C SER A 572 3.12 15.61 -12.25
N ASP A 573 2.33 14.59 -11.88
CA ASP A 573 1.33 14.65 -10.79
C ASP A 573 1.69 13.79 -9.56
N PHE A 574 2.89 13.22 -9.50
CA PHE A 574 3.28 12.36 -8.37
C PHE A 574 3.33 13.12 -7.03
N HIS A 575 3.43 14.45 -7.11
CA HIS A 575 3.34 15.35 -5.98
C HIS A 575 1.93 15.45 -5.38
N SER A 576 0.89 14.74 -5.86
CA SER A 576 -0.45 14.76 -5.24
C SER A 576 -1.00 13.39 -4.84
N ILE A 577 -0.75 12.30 -5.59
CA ILE A 577 -1.55 11.05 -5.46
C ILE A 577 -0.88 9.88 -4.68
N GLY A 578 0.45 9.83 -4.58
CA GLY A 578 1.12 8.66 -3.96
C GLY A 578 1.32 8.78 -2.45
N GLN A 579 2.35 9.53 -2.05
CA GLN A 579 2.61 9.82 -0.65
C GLN A 579 1.80 10.99 -0.12
N ARG A 580 1.50 11.99 -0.95
CA ARG A 580 0.67 13.13 -0.52
C ARG A 580 -0.78 12.73 -0.38
N ASP A 581 -1.28 11.77 -1.15
CA ASP A 581 -2.64 11.22 -0.98
C ASP A 581 -2.69 10.15 0.07
N LEU A 582 -1.63 9.36 0.29
CA LEU A 582 -1.56 8.53 1.49
C LEU A 582 -1.45 9.41 2.74
N ILE A 583 -0.60 10.42 2.76
CA ILE A 583 -0.54 11.43 3.83
C ILE A 583 -1.85 12.23 3.87
N THR A 584 -2.54 12.50 2.77
CA THR A 584 -3.84 13.20 2.74
C THR A 584 -4.96 12.28 3.19
N GLN A 585 -4.93 10.98 2.89
CA GLN A 585 -5.84 9.97 3.41
C GLN A 585 -5.60 9.83 4.91
N ILE A 586 -4.34 9.73 5.32
CA ILE A 586 -3.86 9.70 6.70
C ILE A 586 -4.13 11.03 7.43
N THR A 587 -4.12 12.20 6.80
CA THR A 587 -4.44 13.51 7.44
C THR A 587 -5.91 13.91 7.28
N ARG A 588 -6.65 13.29 6.36
CA ARG A 588 -8.11 13.18 6.36
C ARG A 588 -8.58 12.19 7.43
N PHE A 589 -7.69 11.37 8.01
CA PHE A 589 -7.85 11.12 9.44
C PHE A 589 -7.70 12.50 10.10
N ASP A 590 -8.82 13.18 10.28
CA ASP A 590 -9.02 14.00 11.45
C ASP A 590 -9.63 13.05 12.50
N PRO A 591 -8.81 12.40 13.36
CA PRO A 591 -9.33 11.49 14.35
C PRO A 591 -10.10 12.22 15.45
N SER A 592 -10.26 13.55 15.39
CA SER A 592 -11.07 14.29 16.36
C SER A 592 -12.53 14.43 15.90
N SER A 593 -12.82 14.78 14.65
CA SER A 593 -14.21 15.01 14.22
C SER A 593 -14.97 13.73 13.82
N LYS A 594 -14.38 12.86 12.99
CA LYS A 594 -15.03 11.61 12.53
C LYS A 594 -14.96 10.47 13.55
N LEU A 595 -13.93 10.42 14.40
CA LEU A 595 -13.89 9.45 15.50
C LEU A 595 -14.99 9.78 16.51
N ILE A 596 -15.22 11.08 16.81
CA ILE A 596 -16.31 11.50 17.70
C ILE A 596 -17.70 11.17 17.14
N SER A 597 -17.90 11.21 15.81
CA SER A 597 -19.18 10.79 15.18
C SER A 597 -19.30 9.27 14.97
N GLY A 598 -18.21 8.54 14.64
CA GLY A 598 -18.19 7.08 14.62
C GLY A 598 -18.34 6.46 16.02
N LEU A 599 -17.99 7.22 17.07
CA LEU A 599 -18.27 6.86 18.46
C LEU A 599 -19.76 6.82 18.81
N ASP A 600 -20.66 7.35 17.97
CA ASP A 600 -22.12 7.12 18.11
C ASP A 600 -22.54 5.76 17.52
N GLN A 601 -21.75 5.18 16.60
CA GLN A 601 -21.90 3.79 16.11
C GLN A 601 -21.36 2.74 17.10
N LEU A 602 -20.85 3.15 18.27
CA LEU A 602 -20.36 2.25 19.34
C LEU A 602 -21.42 1.27 19.89
N GLU A 603 -22.71 1.36 19.50
CA GLU A 603 -23.71 0.31 19.73
C GLU A 603 -23.19 -1.09 19.33
N GLN A 604 -22.23 -1.14 18.40
CA GLN A 604 -21.55 -2.37 17.98
C GLN A 604 -20.37 -2.81 18.88
N LEU A 605 -20.07 -2.18 20.01
CA LEU A 605 -18.92 -2.56 20.85
C LEU A 605 -19.08 -3.95 21.50
N ASP A 606 -20.32 -4.29 21.90
CA ASP A 606 -20.62 -5.65 22.38
C ASP A 606 -20.50 -6.66 21.22
N GLU A 607 -20.90 -6.27 20.00
CA GLU A 607 -20.67 -7.06 18.79
C GLU A 607 -19.19 -7.17 18.44
N TRP A 608 -18.39 -6.13 18.65
CA TRP A 608 -16.94 -6.10 18.39
C TRP A 608 -16.18 -7.03 19.33
N VAL A 609 -16.55 -7.07 20.60
CA VAL A 609 -15.96 -8.01 21.54
C VAL A 609 -16.44 -9.42 21.25
N GLU A 610 -17.72 -9.62 20.93
CA GLU A 610 -18.18 -10.92 20.42
C GLU A 610 -17.45 -11.33 19.15
N GLN A 611 -17.11 -10.38 18.28
CA GLN A 611 -16.35 -10.57 17.05
C GLN A 611 -14.89 -10.96 17.35
N MET A 612 -14.18 -10.26 18.22
CA MET A 612 -12.84 -10.69 18.66
C MET A 612 -12.88 -12.10 19.27
N LEU A 613 -13.89 -12.41 20.08
CA LEU A 613 -14.06 -13.75 20.66
C LEU A 613 -14.46 -14.81 19.62
N LEU A 614 -15.20 -14.44 18.56
CA LEU A 614 -15.57 -15.31 17.42
C LEU A 614 -14.38 -15.56 16.49
N GLU A 615 -13.51 -14.58 16.31
CA GLU A 615 -12.20 -14.66 15.63
C GLU A 615 -11.14 -15.42 16.46
N GLY A 616 -11.58 -16.16 17.49
CA GLY A 616 -10.71 -17.02 18.28
C GLY A 616 -9.87 -16.29 19.32
N TRP A 617 -10.08 -15.01 19.62
CA TRP A 617 -9.26 -14.34 20.64
C TRP A 617 -9.53 -14.91 22.03
N THR A 618 -8.55 -15.66 22.55
CA THR A 618 -8.57 -16.25 23.88
C THR A 618 -7.86 -15.35 24.89
N LYS A 619 -7.78 -15.80 26.14
CA LYS A 619 -7.06 -15.10 27.22
C LYS A 619 -5.56 -14.90 26.92
N GLU A 620 -5.01 -15.59 25.92
CA GLU A 620 -3.59 -15.56 25.54
C GLU A 620 -3.31 -14.75 24.25
N GLY A 621 -4.34 -14.23 23.57
CA GLY A 621 -4.25 -13.59 22.25
C GLY A 621 -5.20 -14.24 21.24
N PRO A 622 -5.22 -13.85 19.95
CA PRO A 622 -5.90 -14.63 18.90
C PRO A 622 -5.47 -16.10 19.02
N ASP A 623 -6.42 -17.05 19.02
CA ASP A 623 -6.15 -18.45 18.68
C ASP A 623 -5.69 -18.42 17.23
N GLY A 624 -4.40 -18.09 17.05
CA GLY A 624 -3.66 -18.60 15.93
C GLY A 624 -3.68 -20.10 16.08
N GLY A 625 -4.68 -20.74 15.47
CA GLY A 625 -4.41 -22.03 14.82
C GLY A 625 -3.10 -21.89 14.04
N ASN A 626 -2.39 -22.99 13.79
CA ASN A 626 -1.03 -23.01 13.24
C ASN A 626 -0.82 -22.23 11.90
N LEU A 627 -1.84 -21.58 11.35
CA LEU A 627 -1.84 -20.77 10.15
C LEU A 627 -2.64 -19.49 10.40
N GLY A 628 -2.13 -18.58 11.24
CA GLY A 628 -2.79 -17.31 11.55
C GLY A 628 -3.35 -16.62 10.30
N THR A 629 -4.67 -16.52 10.26
CA THR A 629 -5.47 -15.54 9.53
C THR A 629 -6.05 -14.56 10.53
#